data_AF-A0A6V8P949-F1
#
_entry.id   AF-A0A6V8P949-F1
#
_cell.length_a   1.000
_cell.length_b   1.000
_cell.length_c   1.000
_cell.angle_alpha   90.00
_cell.angle_beta   90.00
_cell.angle_gamma   90.00
#
_symmetry.space_group_name_H-M   'P 1'
#
loop_
_entity.id
_entity.type
_entity.pdbx_description
1 polymer ?
#
loop_
_entity_poly.entity_id
_entity_poly.type
_entity_poly.pdbx_seq_one_letter_code
_entity_poly.pdbx_strand_id
1 'polypeptide(L)' 'MSLLKWTGKSTRKIADEMVDLGHPMSAMSVCRMLKEMGYSLQANVKTKEGKEHPDRDAQFKYINEQ' A
#
# COMPACT_ATOMS: atom_id res chain seq x y z
N MET A 1 -24.11 3.50 -14.84
CA MET A 1 -22.69 3.16 -14.70
C MET A 1 -22.21 3.64 -13.34
N SER A 2 -21.63 2.77 -12.50
CA SER A 2 -21.01 3.20 -11.23
C SER A 2 -19.54 3.53 -11.44
N LEU A 3 -19.06 4.61 -10.80
CA LEU A 3 -17.65 4.98 -10.79
C LEU A 3 -16.78 3.87 -10.18
N LEU A 4 -15.55 3.74 -10.68
CA LEU A 4 -14.56 2.84 -10.10
C LEU A 4 -14.25 3.28 -8.66
N LYS A 5 -14.48 2.38 -7.69
CA LYS A 5 -14.16 2.61 -6.28
C LYS A 5 -12.81 1.97 -5.96
N TRP A 6 -11.87 2.75 -5.46
CA TRP A 6 -10.58 2.26 -4.98
C TRP A 6 -10.24 2.90 -3.63
N THR A 7 -9.45 2.20 -2.82
CA THR A 7 -8.97 2.67 -1.52
C THR A 7 -7.50 2.34 -1.36
N GLY A 8 -6.74 3.26 -0.75
CA GLY A 8 -5.34 3.01 -0.35
C GLY A 8 -5.21 2.37 1.04
N LYS A 9 -6.33 2.07 1.72
CA LYS A 9 -6.30 1.47 3.06
C LYS A 9 -5.99 -0.03 2.95
N SER A 10 -5.07 -0.50 3.79
CA SER A 10 -4.81 -1.93 3.94
C SER A 10 -5.98 -2.62 4.64
N THR A 11 -6.08 -3.94 4.51
CA THR A 11 -7.10 -4.74 5.23
C THR A 11 -7.00 -4.61 6.74
N ARG A 12 -5.79 -4.38 7.28
CA ARG A 12 -5.59 -4.08 8.72
C ARG A 12 -6.20 -2.74 9.10
N LYS A 13 -5.91 -1.69 8.33
CA LYS A 13 -6.47 -0.35 8.60
C LYS A 13 -7.99 -0.34 8.53
N ILE A 14 -8.57 -1.07 7.58
CA ILE A 14 -10.03 -1.23 7.49
C ILE A 14 -10.56 -2.00 8.70
N ALA A 15 -9.86 -3.04 9.16
CA ALA A 15 -10.26 -3.78 10.37
C ALA A 15 -10.21 -2.91 11.63
N ASP A 16 -9.17 -2.09 11.80
CA ASP A 16 -9.03 -1.15 12.92
C ASP A 16 -10.18 -0.14 12.91
N GLU A 17 -10.50 0.44 11.75
CA GLU A 17 -11.65 1.37 11.62
C GLU A 17 -12.99 0.68 11.91
N MET A 18 -13.12 -0.61 11.61
CA MET A 18 -14.33 -1.38 11.95
C MET A 18 -14.44 -1.62 13.46
N VAL A 19 -13.30 -1.82 14.15
CA VAL A 19 -13.26 -1.87 15.62
C VAL A 19 -13.72 -0.54 16.20
N ASP A 20 -13.25 0.59 15.66
CA ASP A 20 -13.65 1.93 16.10
C ASP A 20 -15.15 2.19 15.89
N LEU A 21 -15.75 1.58 14.86
CA LEU A 21 -17.19 1.60 14.61
C LEU A 21 -17.99 0.61 15.48
N GLY A 22 -17.34 -0.15 16.37
CA GLY A 22 -17.99 -1.12 17.26
C GLY A 22 -18.18 -2.51 16.64
N HIS A 23 -17.56 -2.79 15.50
CA HIS A 23 -17.63 -4.07 14.78
C HIS A 23 -16.25 -4.74 14.76
N PRO A 24 -15.86 -5.45 15.82
CA PRO A 24 -14.55 -6.10 15.87
C PRO A 24 -14.43 -7.17 14.78
N MET A 25 -13.50 -6.94 13.86
CA MET A 25 -13.22 -7.86 12.75
C MET A 25 -11.72 -8.05 12.57
N SER A 26 -11.33 -9.25 12.13
CA SER A 26 -9.94 -9.50 11.76
C SER A 26 -9.65 -8.98 10.35
N ALA A 27 -8.38 -8.66 10.07
CA ALA A 27 -7.95 -8.32 8.70
C ALA A 27 -8.23 -9.44 7.68
N MET A 28 -8.32 -10.70 8.12
CA MET A 28 -8.68 -11.84 7.27
C MET A 28 -10.16 -11.85 6.91
N SER A 29 -11.03 -11.51 7.87
CA SER A 29 -12.47 -11.35 7.63
C SER A 29 -12.72 -10.24 6.59
N VAL A 30 -12.05 -9.09 6.75
CA VAL A 30 -12.10 -7.99 5.78
C VAL A 30 -11.62 -8.44 4.39
N CYS A 31 -10.50 -9.16 4.32
CA CYS A 31 -9.96 -9.69 3.06
C CYS A 31 -10.98 -10.59 2.33
N ARG A 32 -11.64 -11.49 3.07
CA ARG A 32 -12.65 -12.39 2.51
C ARG A 32 -13.87 -11.61 2.00
N MET A 33 -14.40 -10.68 2.79
CA MET A 33 -15.57 -9.87 2.40
C MET A 33 -15.27 -9.02 1.16
N LEU A 34 -14.10 -8.38 1.08
CA LEU A 34 -13.71 -7.60 -0.09
C LEU A 34 -13.64 -8.47 -1.36
N LYS A 35 -13.13 -9.70 -1.26
CA LYS A 35 -13.13 -10.65 -2.38
C LYS A 35 -14.54 -11.09 -2.78
N GLU A 36 -15.40 -11.39 -1.81
CA GLU A 36 -16.81 -11.77 -2.06
C GLU A 36 -17.59 -10.62 -2.72
N MET A 37 -17.27 -9.37 -2.39
CA MET A 37 -17.83 -8.17 -3.02
C MET A 37 -17.20 -7.84 -4.39
N GLY A 38 -16.25 -8.64 -4.88
CA GLY A 38 -15.62 -8.46 -6.20
C GLY A 38 -14.49 -7.43 -6.24
N TYR A 39 -13.97 -6.98 -5.09
CA TYR A 39 -12.80 -6.10 -5.07
C TYR A 39 -11.49 -6.88 -5.30
N SER A 40 -10.55 -6.25 -5.98
CA SER A 40 -9.19 -6.75 -6.14
C SER A 40 -8.28 -6.15 -5.06
N LEU A 41 -7.55 -7.01 -4.34
CA LEU A 41 -6.56 -6.58 -3.34
C LEU A 41 -5.20 -6.45 -4.02
N GLN A 42 -4.74 -5.21 -4.16
CA GLN A 42 -3.44 -4.90 -4.75
C GLN A 42 -2.41 -4.63 -3.65
N ALA A 43 -1.26 -5.32 -3.74
CA ALA A 43 -0.11 -5.00 -2.91
C ALA A 43 0.72 -3.91 -3.57
N ASN A 44 1.29 -3.00 -2.77
CA ASN A 44 2.25 -2.03 -3.30
C ASN A 44 3.50 -2.75 -3.77
N VAL A 45 3.67 -2.86 -5.09
CA VAL A 45 4.92 -3.31 -5.71
C VAL A 45 5.78 -2.07 -5.92
N LYS A 46 6.74 -1.85 -5.01
CA LYS A 46 7.81 -0.89 -5.26
C LYS A 46 8.84 -1.57 -6.15
N THR A 47 8.86 -1.20 -7.43
CA THR A 47 9.98 -1.56 -8.30
C THR A 47 11.24 -0.90 -7.73
N LYS A 48 12.18 -1.70 -7.23
CA LYS A 48 13.52 -1.19 -6.95
C LYS A 48 14.19 -0.97 -8.30
N GLU A 49 14.20 0.26 -8.79
CA GLU A 49 15.03 0.61 -9.93
C GLU A 49 16.51 0.44 -9.58
N GLY A 50 17.22 -0.41 -10.36
CA GLY A 50 18.68 -0.47 -10.46
C GLY A 50 19.46 -1.01 -9.26
N LYS A 51 20.35 -1.99 -9.50
CA LYS A 51 21.56 -2.15 -8.69
C LYS A 51 22.54 -1.09 -9.20
N GLU A 52 22.83 -0.08 -8.38
CA GLU A 52 23.89 0.93 -8.62
C GLU A 52 23.90 1.58 -10.02
N HIS A 53 23.33 2.78 -10.12
CA HIS A 53 23.67 3.65 -11.25
C HIS A 53 24.98 4.40 -10.90
N PRO A 54 26.08 4.23 -11.66
CA PRO A 54 27.39 4.82 -11.33
C PRO A 54 27.35 6.35 -11.17
N ASP A 55 26.45 7.02 -11.88
CA ASP A 55 26.30 8.49 -11.77
C ASP A 55 25.56 8.98 -10.51
N ARG A 56 24.92 8.11 -9.71
CA ARG A 56 24.27 8.58 -8.47
C ARG A 56 25.29 9.02 -7.43
N ASP A 57 26.44 8.35 -7.36
CA ASP A 57 27.44 8.61 -6.32
C ASP A 57 28.16 9.95 -6.54
N ALA A 58 28.32 10.38 -7.80
CA ALA A 58 28.95 11.65 -8.14
C ALA A 58 28.22 12.86 -7.51
N GLN A 59 26.88 12.85 -7.52
CA GLN A 59 26.08 13.92 -6.92
C GLN A 59 26.15 13.90 -5.38
N PHE A 60 26.11 12.72 -4.76
CA PHE A 60 26.26 12.60 -3.30
C PHE A 60 27.65 13.07 -2.84
N LYS A 61 28.71 12.73 -3.58
CA LYS A 61 30.07 13.21 -3.33
C LYS A 61 30.18 14.73 -3.41
N TYR A 62 29.67 15.34 -4.48
CA TYR A 62 29.67 16.80 -4.63
C TYR A 62 28.96 17.52 -3.47
N ILE A 63 27.80 17.02 -3.05
CA ILE A 63 27.04 17.60 -1.92
C ILE A 63 27.81 17.42 -0.60
N ASN A 64 28.49 16.29 -0.41
CA ASN A 64 29.24 16.00 0.81
C ASN A 64 30.58 16.77 0.88
N GLU A 65 31.04 17.32 -0.25
CA GLU A 65 32.25 18.14 -0.36
C GLU A 65 31.96 19.67 -0.29
N GLN A 66 30.69 20.09 -0.27
CA GLN A 66 30.27 21.47 0.05
C GLN A 66 30.15 21.71 1.56
#